data_AF-A0A9X1RKC7-F1
#
_entry.id   AF-A0A9X1RKC7-F1
#
_cell.length_a   1.000
_cell.length_b   1.000
_cell.length_c   1.000
_cell.angle_alpha   90.00
_cell.angle_beta   90.00
_cell.angle_gamma   90.00
#
_symmetry.space_group_name_H-M   'P 1'
#
loop_
_entity.id
_entity.type
_entity.pdbx_description
1 polymer ?
#
loop_
_entity_poly.entity_id
_entity_poly.type
_entity_poly.pdbx_seq_one_letter_code
_entity_poly.pdbx_strand_id
1 'polypeptide(L)'
;MRFQRIFAAVFALLGLVTSANAATYVYVGSWEVDQLSWHDSSDGYAHLPYAFTGQEAAAYLFGGSAANYVISTNGSDATQINFSNWVTSWGCSLCTPGYTGTIVAEDFAIGTSDPNYSPSNTGTIGGGPYYAAYNGTSALLQDWPLGPYYTNYAFMVVGVPEPSTWAMLMLGFAGIGLMFHRRRGRVFAA
;
A
#
# COMPACT_ATOMS: atom_id res chain seq x y z
N MET A 1 -24.21 -47.96 19.83
CA MET A 1 -24.64 -46.57 20.08
C MET A 1 -23.55 -45.61 20.61
N ARG A 2 -22.33 -46.05 20.99
CA ARG A 2 -21.27 -45.14 21.49
C ARG A 2 -20.42 -44.44 20.41
N PHE A 3 -20.43 -44.93 19.17
CA PHE A 3 -19.61 -44.38 18.06
C PHE A 3 -20.18 -43.12 17.40
N GLN A 4 -21.50 -42.88 17.46
CA GLN A 4 -22.12 -41.70 16.82
C GLN A 4 -21.84 -40.38 17.56
N ARG A 5 -21.51 -40.42 18.86
CA ARG A 5 -21.25 -39.20 19.65
C ARG A 5 -19.84 -38.65 19.45
N ILE A 6 -18.89 -39.47 19.01
CA ILE A 6 -17.50 -39.04 18.78
C ILE A 6 -17.37 -38.27 17.45
N PHE A 7 -18.13 -38.66 16.41
CA PHE A 7 -18.08 -37.99 15.10
C PHE A 7 -18.65 -36.57 15.10
N ALA A 8 -19.67 -36.29 15.93
CA ALA A 8 -20.25 -34.95 16.03
C ALA A 8 -19.30 -33.94 16.71
N ALA A 9 -18.46 -34.40 17.64
CA ALA A 9 -17.51 -33.54 18.35
C ALA A 9 -16.32 -33.10 17.46
N VAL A 10 -15.87 -33.95 16.53
CA VAL A 10 -14.75 -33.64 15.63
C VAL A 10 -15.13 -32.61 14.56
N PHE A 11 -16.37 -32.65 14.04
CA PHE A 11 -16.85 -31.67 13.07
C PHE A 11 -17.10 -30.29 13.67
N ALA A 12 -17.49 -30.21 14.95
CA ALA A 12 -17.70 -28.94 15.64
C ALA A 12 -16.39 -28.20 15.96
N LEU A 13 -15.26 -28.91 16.12
CA LEU A 13 -13.94 -28.31 16.38
C LEU A 13 -13.23 -27.79 15.11
N LEU A 14 -13.60 -28.27 13.93
CA LEU A 14 -12.99 -27.84 12.65
C LEU A 14 -13.58 -26.52 12.11
N GLY A 15 -14.69 -26.02 12.67
CA GLY A 15 -15.42 -24.85 12.16
C GLY A 15 -14.88 -23.48 12.57
N LEU A 16 -13.83 -23.38 13.39
CA LEU A 16 -13.38 -22.11 13.99
C LEU A 16 -11.91 -21.74 13.71
N VAL A 17 -11.23 -22.43 12.79
CA VAL A 17 -9.88 -22.04 12.41
C VAL A 17 -9.96 -20.94 11.36
N THR A 18 -10.20 -19.69 11.79
CA THR A 18 -9.94 -18.53 10.94
C THR A 18 -8.43 -18.42 10.76
N SER A 19 -7.91 -18.86 9.62
CA SER A 19 -6.50 -18.66 9.30
C SER A 19 -6.26 -17.16 9.12
N ALA A 20 -5.51 -16.55 10.03
CA ALA A 20 -4.98 -15.21 9.82
C ALA A 20 -4.01 -15.27 8.64
N ASN A 21 -4.33 -14.58 7.55
CA ASN A 21 -3.40 -14.40 6.43
C ASN A 21 -2.28 -13.47 6.89
N ALA A 22 -1.06 -13.99 7.02
CA ALA A 22 0.12 -13.16 7.22
C ALA A 22 0.46 -12.49 5.88
N ALA A 23 0.24 -11.19 5.77
CA ALA A 23 0.75 -10.42 4.63
C ALA A 23 2.28 -10.48 4.64
N THR A 24 2.88 -10.77 3.48
CA THR A 24 4.33 -10.64 3.29
C THR A 24 4.59 -9.39 2.48
N TYR A 25 5.56 -8.59 2.92
CA TYR A 25 5.95 -7.36 2.23
C TYR A 25 7.25 -7.58 1.47
N VAL A 26 7.28 -7.18 0.21
CA VAL A 26 8.46 -7.28 -0.65
C VAL A 26 8.88 -5.89 -1.06
N TYR A 27 10.12 -5.51 -0.74
CA TYR A 27 10.68 -4.22 -1.15
C TYR A 27 10.75 -4.14 -2.68
N VAL A 28 10.17 -3.08 -3.26
CA VAL A 28 10.15 -2.87 -4.71
C VAL A 28 11.05 -1.72 -5.18
N GLY A 29 11.29 -0.75 -4.31
CA GLY A 29 12.05 0.44 -4.67
C GLY A 29 11.82 1.60 -3.70
N SER A 30 12.48 2.72 -3.97
CA SER A 30 12.36 3.95 -3.20
C SER A 30 12.34 5.16 -4.12
N TRP A 31 11.83 6.28 -3.62
CA TRP A 31 11.87 7.55 -4.32
C TRP A 31 12.07 8.71 -3.34
N GLU A 32 12.75 9.74 -3.81
CA GLU A 32 12.84 11.01 -3.10
C GLU A 32 11.59 11.85 -3.45
N VAL A 33 11.05 12.60 -2.48
CA VAL A 33 9.86 13.44 -2.71
C VAL A 33 10.05 14.39 -3.90
N ASP A 34 11.27 14.85 -4.14
CA ASP A 34 11.70 15.76 -5.20
C ASP A 34 12.19 15.08 -6.49
N GLN A 35 12.07 13.76 -6.62
CA GLN A 35 12.64 13.01 -7.75
C GLN A 35 12.02 13.38 -9.11
N LEU A 36 10.76 13.86 -9.14
CA LEU A 36 10.15 14.36 -10.36
C LEU A 36 10.41 15.85 -10.52
N SER A 37 11.28 16.19 -11.49
CA SER A 37 11.59 17.58 -11.82
C SER A 37 10.39 18.29 -12.45
N TRP A 38 9.63 19.05 -11.66
CA TRP A 38 8.47 19.82 -12.13
C TRP A 38 8.93 21.17 -12.70
N HIS A 39 9.84 21.13 -13.67
CA HIS A 39 10.30 22.35 -14.35
C HIS A 39 10.39 22.12 -15.86
N ASP A 40 9.24 21.80 -16.46
CA ASP A 40 9.03 21.99 -17.89
C ASP A 40 7.61 22.54 -18.15
N SER A 41 7.32 23.71 -17.58
CA SER A 41 6.17 24.52 -18.05
C SER A 41 6.64 25.38 -19.22
N SER A 42 6.88 24.75 -20.38
CA SER A 42 7.16 25.46 -21.63
C SER A 42 6.00 26.35 -22.10
N ASP A 43 4.85 26.25 -21.44
CA ASP A 43 3.58 26.94 -21.66
C ASP A 43 3.28 28.06 -20.66
N GLY A 44 4.15 28.32 -19.68
CA GLY A 44 4.04 29.48 -18.78
C GLY A 44 2.84 29.46 -17.82
N TYR A 45 2.08 28.38 -17.79
CA TYR A 45 1.02 28.15 -16.80
C TYR A 45 1.47 27.08 -15.82
N ALA A 46 1.55 27.47 -14.55
CA ALA A 46 1.85 26.54 -13.49
C ALA A 46 0.64 25.61 -13.26
N HIS A 47 0.55 24.48 -13.95
CA HIS A 47 -0.43 23.45 -13.60
C HIS A 47 -0.22 23.02 -12.15
N LEU A 48 -1.30 22.89 -11.37
CA LEU A 48 -1.17 22.37 -10.03
C LEU A 48 -0.68 20.91 -10.14
N PRO A 49 0.39 20.54 -9.43
CA PRO A 49 0.90 19.18 -9.46
C PRO A 49 -0.17 18.25 -8.89
N TYR A 50 -0.29 17.06 -9.49
CA TYR A 50 -1.14 16.01 -8.95
C TYR A 50 -0.74 15.71 -7.50
N ALA A 51 -1.72 15.75 -6.60
CA ALA A 51 -1.53 15.31 -5.22
C ALA A 51 -1.59 13.79 -5.18
N PHE A 52 -0.44 13.15 -4.93
CA PHE A 52 -0.32 11.70 -4.76
C PHE A 52 -0.20 11.36 -3.29
N THR A 53 -0.98 10.37 -2.84
CA THR A 53 -0.62 9.62 -1.63
C THR A 53 0.69 8.87 -1.84
N GLY A 54 1.29 8.33 -0.77
CA GLY A 54 2.50 7.51 -0.89
C GLY A 54 2.23 6.25 -1.71
N GLN A 55 1.07 5.63 -1.50
CA GLN A 55 0.64 4.44 -2.25
C GLN A 55 0.41 4.72 -3.73
N GLU A 56 -0.22 5.85 -4.07
CA GLU A 56 -0.44 6.25 -5.46
C GLU A 56 0.87 6.62 -6.16
N ALA A 57 1.79 7.30 -5.46
CA ALA A 57 3.13 7.59 -5.97
C ALA A 57 3.90 6.29 -6.27
N ALA A 58 3.85 5.30 -5.37
CA ALA A 58 4.45 3.99 -5.59
C ALA A 58 3.84 3.27 -6.81
N ALA A 59 2.51 3.28 -6.95
CA ALA A 59 1.84 2.70 -8.11
C ALA A 59 2.19 3.42 -9.43
N TYR A 60 2.35 4.74 -9.38
CA TYR A 60 2.79 5.53 -10.53
C TYR A 60 4.21 5.17 -10.97
N LEU A 61 5.14 5.02 -10.02
CA LEU A 61 6.56 4.74 -10.30
C LEU A 61 6.86 3.27 -10.61
N PHE A 62 6.22 2.35 -9.91
CA PHE A 62 6.53 0.91 -9.96
C PHE A 62 5.44 0.06 -10.65
N GLY A 63 4.32 0.69 -11.04
CA GLY A 63 3.19 0.05 -11.71
C GLY A 63 2.21 -0.65 -10.74
N GLY A 64 1.09 -1.13 -11.26
CA GLY A 64 0.07 -1.83 -10.46
C GLY A 64 -0.99 -0.89 -9.87
N SER A 65 -1.56 -1.26 -8.71
CA SER A 65 -2.59 -0.51 -8.00
C SER A 65 -2.03 0.02 -6.69
N ALA A 66 -2.44 1.23 -6.28
CA ALA A 66 -2.03 1.85 -5.01
C ALA A 66 -2.29 0.94 -3.80
N ALA A 67 -3.42 0.23 -3.79
CA ALA A 67 -3.78 -0.70 -2.72
C ALA A 67 -2.84 -1.91 -2.58
N ASN A 68 -1.94 -2.15 -3.54
CA ASN A 68 -0.94 -3.21 -3.46
C ASN A 68 0.35 -2.76 -2.77
N TYR A 69 0.45 -1.49 -2.37
CA TYR A 69 1.66 -0.92 -1.78
C TYR A 69 1.44 -0.52 -0.32
N VAL A 70 2.51 -0.65 0.46
CA VAL A 70 2.68 0.01 1.76
C VAL A 70 4.01 0.75 1.75
N ILE A 71 4.05 1.86 2.46
CA ILE A 71 5.16 2.82 2.42
C ILE A 71 5.86 2.86 3.77
N SER A 72 7.17 3.04 3.71
CA SER A 72 7.99 3.34 4.88
C SER A 72 8.82 4.59 4.65
N THR A 73 9.13 5.30 5.73
CA THR A 73 10.17 6.36 5.75
C THR A 73 11.44 5.92 6.47
N ASN A 74 11.48 4.69 7.02
CA ASN A 74 12.58 4.23 7.88
C ASN A 74 13.67 3.43 7.15
N GLY A 75 13.36 2.85 5.99
CA GLY A 75 14.31 2.04 5.21
C GLY A 75 13.66 0.98 4.33
N SER A 76 14.50 0.15 3.70
CA SER A 76 14.13 -0.91 2.75
C SER A 76 13.91 -2.29 3.38
N ASP A 77 14.06 -2.43 4.70
CA ASP A 77 13.75 -3.66 5.42
C ASP A 77 12.25 -3.70 5.76
N ALA A 78 11.57 -4.80 5.43
CA ALA A 78 10.14 -5.00 5.70
C ALA A 78 9.78 -4.91 7.19
N THR A 79 10.74 -5.14 8.09
CA THR A 79 10.55 -4.98 9.54
C THR A 79 10.46 -3.51 9.98
N GLN A 80 10.84 -2.58 9.12
CA GLN A 80 10.86 -1.14 9.39
C GLN A 80 9.63 -0.40 8.84
N ILE A 81 8.67 -1.09 8.23
CA ILE A 81 7.46 -0.50 7.68
C ILE A 81 6.70 0.25 8.78
N ASN A 82 6.45 1.55 8.56
CA ASN A 82 5.74 2.43 9.50
C ASN A 82 4.46 3.04 8.92
N PHE A 83 4.01 2.59 7.74
CA PHE A 83 2.77 3.05 7.06
C PHE A 83 2.71 4.57 6.93
N SER A 84 3.87 5.16 6.69
CA SER A 84 4.05 6.61 6.63
C SER A 84 4.84 6.97 5.39
N ASN A 85 4.64 8.19 4.89
CA ASN A 85 5.41 8.75 3.79
C ASN A 85 5.87 10.18 4.11
N TRP A 86 6.98 10.58 3.49
CA TRP A 86 7.35 11.96 3.33
C TRP A 86 6.49 12.60 2.26
N VAL A 87 5.96 13.79 2.58
CA VAL A 87 5.27 14.66 1.64
C VAL A 87 5.85 16.06 1.68
N THR A 88 5.65 16.81 0.60
CA THR A 88 5.87 18.25 0.58
C THR A 88 4.64 18.98 0.10
N SER A 89 4.51 20.26 0.47
CA SER A 89 3.37 21.13 0.14
C SER A 89 3.83 22.28 -0.73
N TRP A 90 3.32 22.39 -1.95
CA TRP A 90 3.68 23.46 -2.88
C TRP A 90 3.35 24.86 -2.34
N GLY A 91 4.17 25.87 -2.63
CA GLY A 91 3.84 27.27 -2.31
C GLY A 91 3.94 27.62 -0.81
N CYS A 92 4.52 26.73 -0.03
CA CYS A 92 4.82 26.85 1.39
C CYS A 92 6.03 27.79 1.64
N SER A 93 6.06 28.98 1.02
CA SER A 93 7.23 29.89 1.12
C SER A 93 7.42 30.53 2.52
N LEU A 94 6.42 30.38 3.40
CA LEU A 94 6.40 30.90 4.78
C LEU A 94 6.37 29.81 5.86
N CYS A 95 6.42 28.53 5.48
CA CYS A 95 6.60 27.47 6.44
C CYS A 95 8.04 27.58 6.96
N THR A 96 8.17 27.77 8.27
CA THR A 96 9.41 28.03 9.00
C THR A 96 10.60 27.22 8.45
N PRO A 97 11.82 27.79 8.35
CA PRO A 97 13.02 27.03 8.01
C PRO A 97 13.11 25.76 8.87
N GLY A 98 13.02 24.58 8.24
CA GLY A 98 12.99 23.28 8.93
C GLY A 98 11.70 22.45 8.81
N TYR A 99 10.64 22.95 8.14
CA TYR A 99 9.40 22.19 7.85
C TYR A 99 9.26 21.75 6.38
N THR A 100 10.37 21.66 5.67
CA THR A 100 10.41 21.11 4.33
C THR A 100 10.41 19.59 4.46
N GLY A 101 9.32 18.94 4.05
CA GLY A 101 9.15 17.50 4.25
C GLY A 101 8.45 17.19 5.57
N THR A 102 7.23 16.67 5.49
CA THR A 102 6.47 16.21 6.67
C THR A 102 6.17 14.75 6.53
N ILE A 103 6.30 13.99 7.64
CA ILE A 103 5.84 12.60 7.68
C ILE A 103 4.33 12.61 7.96
N VAL A 104 3.58 11.97 7.09
CA VAL A 104 2.13 11.77 7.20
C VAL A 104 1.80 10.30 6.94
N ALA A 105 0.52 9.92 7.07
CA ALA A 105 0.08 8.57 6.74
C ALA A 105 0.27 8.28 5.23
N GLU A 106 0.58 7.04 4.88
CA GLU A 106 0.84 6.63 3.49
C GLU A 106 -0.32 6.89 2.50
N ASP A 107 -1.53 7.08 3.01
CA ASP A 107 -2.77 7.36 2.28
C ASP A 107 -3.16 8.86 2.32
N PHE A 108 -2.31 9.72 2.88
CA PHE A 108 -2.58 11.15 2.98
C PHE A 108 -2.18 11.89 1.70
N ALA A 109 -3.10 12.73 1.21
CA ALA A 109 -2.84 13.74 0.20
C ALA A 109 -3.79 14.94 0.43
N ILE A 110 -3.31 16.17 0.19
CA ILE A 110 -4.14 17.38 0.20
C ILE A 110 -3.99 18.08 -1.14
N GLY A 111 -5.03 18.06 -1.96
CA GLY A 111 -5.06 18.69 -3.27
C GLY A 111 -6.11 17.99 -4.12
N THR A 112 -6.59 18.66 -5.15
CA THR A 112 -7.46 17.99 -6.11
C THR A 112 -6.61 17.12 -7.02
N SER A 113 -7.04 15.88 -7.24
CA SER A 113 -6.48 15.00 -8.28
C SER A 113 -6.77 15.53 -9.70
N ASP A 114 -7.56 16.60 -9.83
CA ASP A 114 -7.79 17.30 -11.08
C ASP A 114 -6.71 18.38 -11.29
N PRO A 115 -5.81 18.20 -12.28
CA PRO A 115 -4.75 19.17 -12.61
C PRO A 115 -5.32 20.44 -13.28
N ASN A 116 -6.60 20.43 -13.66
CA ASN A 116 -7.32 21.56 -14.24
C ASN A 116 -8.23 22.26 -13.21
N TYR A 117 -8.35 21.71 -11.99
CA TYR A 117 -9.08 22.36 -10.92
C TYR A 117 -8.21 23.45 -10.30
N SER A 118 -8.27 24.62 -10.92
CA SER A 118 -7.93 25.88 -10.26
C SER A 118 -9.21 26.36 -9.57
N PRO A 119 -9.32 26.31 -8.23
CA PRO A 119 -10.46 26.92 -7.57
C PRO A 119 -10.38 28.41 -7.83
N SER A 120 -11.20 28.89 -8.76
CA SER A 120 -11.54 30.30 -8.92
C SER A 120 -12.37 30.75 -7.71
N ASN A 121 -11.78 30.81 -6.52
CA ASN A 121 -12.42 31.37 -5.34
C ASN A 121 -11.43 31.96 -4.32
N THR A 122 -11.02 33.20 -4.58
CA THR A 122 -11.36 34.42 -3.81
C THR A 122 -11.38 34.37 -2.27
N GLY A 123 -10.59 33.52 -1.62
CA GLY A 123 -10.39 33.55 -0.16
C GLY A 123 -9.12 34.29 0.25
N THR A 124 -9.19 35.59 0.51
CA THR A 124 -8.06 36.36 1.07
C THR A 124 -7.74 35.88 2.48
N ILE A 125 -6.67 35.10 2.65
CA ILE A 125 -5.97 34.98 3.93
C ILE A 125 -4.70 35.83 3.84
N GLY A 126 -4.68 36.94 4.60
CA GLY A 126 -3.44 37.65 4.95
C GLY A 126 -2.72 38.40 3.83
N GLY A 127 -3.40 39.32 3.13
CA GLY A 127 -2.72 40.52 2.59
C GLY A 127 -1.82 40.39 1.35
N GLY A 128 -1.97 39.34 0.54
CA GLY A 128 -1.33 39.27 -0.78
C GLY A 128 -1.98 38.21 -1.69
N PRO A 129 -2.17 38.48 -3.00
CA PRO A 129 -3.00 37.65 -3.89
C PRO A 129 -2.39 36.31 -4.35
N TYR A 130 -1.48 35.67 -3.60
CA TYR A 130 -0.70 34.53 -4.13
C TYR A 130 -0.60 33.25 -3.29
N TYR A 131 -1.17 33.12 -2.09
CA TYR A 131 -0.84 31.94 -1.24
C TYR A 131 -1.98 31.33 -0.42
N ALA A 132 -3.24 31.64 -0.76
CA ALA A 132 -4.38 31.16 0.00
C ALA A 132 -5.36 30.41 -0.90
N ALA A 133 -5.06 29.12 -1.15
CA ALA A 133 -6.02 28.02 -1.14
C ALA A 133 -5.43 26.84 -1.93
N TYR A 134 -5.06 25.78 -1.21
CA TYR A 134 -4.68 24.44 -1.70
C TYR A 134 -3.25 24.31 -2.26
N ASN A 135 -2.30 24.45 -1.34
CA ASN A 135 -0.95 23.94 -1.49
C ASN A 135 -1.02 22.42 -1.67
N GLY A 136 -0.91 21.95 -2.92
CA GLY A 136 -0.85 20.52 -3.23
C GLY A 136 0.20 19.86 -2.34
N THR A 137 -0.23 19.02 -1.41
CA THR A 137 0.60 18.23 -0.52
C THR A 137 0.65 16.82 -1.06
N SER A 138 1.83 16.39 -1.49
CA SER A 138 2.01 15.20 -2.31
C SER A 138 3.28 14.47 -1.91
N ALA A 139 3.27 13.14 -2.06
CA ALA A 139 4.42 12.27 -1.89
C ALA A 139 5.40 12.33 -3.08
N LEU A 140 5.01 12.99 -4.18
CA LEU A 140 5.75 13.05 -5.43
C LEU A 140 5.65 14.45 -6.03
N LEU A 141 6.19 15.42 -5.30
CA LEU A 141 6.19 16.82 -5.67
C LEU A 141 7.56 17.39 -5.38
N GLN A 142 8.22 17.96 -6.39
CA GLN A 142 9.42 18.73 -6.17
C GLN A 142 9.08 20.09 -5.57
N ASP A 143 9.47 20.26 -4.32
CA ASP A 143 9.52 21.56 -3.65
C ASP A 143 10.74 21.56 -2.70
N TRP A 144 10.77 22.47 -1.72
CA TRP A 144 11.95 22.70 -0.88
C TRP A 144 12.49 21.56 0.04
N PRO A 145 11.86 20.38 0.28
CA PRO A 145 12.63 19.23 0.76
C PRO A 145 13.36 18.57 -0.41
N LEU A 146 14.65 18.85 -0.50
CA LEU A 146 15.51 18.24 -1.52
C LEU A 146 16.42 17.16 -0.93
N GLY A 147 16.57 16.07 -1.69
CA GLY A 147 17.57 15.04 -1.46
C GLY A 147 17.16 13.85 -0.59
N PRO A 148 18.11 12.95 -0.30
CA PRO A 148 17.83 11.57 0.10
C PRO A 148 17.24 11.42 1.50
N TYR A 149 17.20 12.48 2.31
CA TYR A 149 16.56 12.43 3.63
C TYR A 149 15.04 12.27 3.53
N TYR A 150 14.44 12.76 2.44
CA TYR A 150 13.01 12.70 2.17
C TYR A 150 12.68 11.52 1.26
N THR A 151 13.24 10.36 1.59
CA THR A 151 13.06 9.13 0.82
C THR A 151 11.90 8.31 1.35
N ASN A 152 11.00 7.94 0.45
CA ASN A 152 9.96 6.96 0.67
C ASN A 152 10.40 5.60 0.13
N TYR A 153 10.10 4.54 0.86
CA TYR A 153 10.39 3.16 0.49
C TYR A 153 9.08 2.43 0.24
N ALA A 154 8.89 1.89 -0.96
CA ALA A 154 7.71 1.11 -1.33
C ALA A 154 7.93 -0.38 -1.12
N PHE A 155 6.90 -1.01 -0.56
CA PHE A 155 6.80 -2.46 -0.43
C PHE A 155 5.51 -2.93 -1.05
N MET A 156 5.58 -3.99 -1.85
CA MET A 156 4.40 -4.64 -2.39
C MET A 156 3.84 -5.62 -1.37
N VAL A 157 2.53 -5.56 -1.15
CA VAL A 157 1.78 -6.53 -0.36
C VAL A 157 1.60 -7.78 -1.21
N VAL A 158 2.29 -8.86 -0.82
CA VAL A 158 2.16 -10.16 -1.48
C VAL A 158 1.34 -11.07 -0.57
N GLY A 159 0.22 -11.54 -1.12
CA GLY A 159 -0.59 -12.56 -0.47
C GLY A 159 0.20 -13.86 -0.37
N VAL A 160 0.44 -14.33 0.85
CA VAL A 160 0.85 -15.72 1.03
C VAL A 160 -0.34 -16.60 0.68
N PRO A 161 -0.17 -17.69 -0.09
CA PRO A 161 -1.25 -18.64 -0.32
C PRO A 161 -1.88 -19.02 1.01
N GLU A 162 -3.19 -18.84 1.12
CA GLU A 162 -3.88 -18.99 2.38
C GLU A 162 -3.53 -20.35 3.01
N PRO A 163 -3.38 -20.46 4.34
CA PRO A 163 -3.16 -21.76 4.99
C PRO A 163 -4.24 -22.80 4.61
N SER A 164 -5.45 -22.34 4.32
CA SER A 164 -6.55 -23.13 3.77
C SER A 164 -6.19 -23.76 2.41
N THR A 165 -5.44 -23.08 1.54
CA THR A 165 -4.99 -23.59 0.23
C THR A 165 -4.10 -24.82 0.43
N TRP A 166 -3.16 -24.75 1.36
CA TRP A 166 -2.30 -25.89 1.71
C TRP A 166 -3.11 -27.01 2.36
N ALA A 167 -4.03 -26.67 3.28
CA ALA A 167 -4.89 -27.65 3.91
C ALA A 167 -5.77 -28.39 2.90
N MET A 168 -6.35 -27.66 1.93
CA MET A 168 -7.18 -28.22 0.87
C MET A 168 -6.36 -29.08 -0.10
N LEU A 169 -5.13 -28.66 -0.42
CA LEU A 169 -4.21 -29.46 -1.22
C LEU A 169 -3.89 -30.80 -0.53
N MET A 170 -3.54 -30.76 0.77
CA MET A 170 -3.26 -31.96 1.57
C MET A 170 -4.51 -32.83 1.72
N LEU A 171 -5.68 -32.24 1.96
CA LEU A 171 -6.95 -32.96 2.00
C LEU A 171 -7.26 -33.64 0.65
N GLY A 172 -7.00 -32.97 -0.46
CA GLY A 172 -7.13 -33.53 -1.80
C GLY A 172 -6.23 -34.77 -1.98
N PHE A 173 -4.95 -34.67 -1.61
CA PHE A 173 -4.02 -35.79 -1.66
C PHE A 173 -4.40 -36.94 -0.71
N ALA A 174 -4.82 -36.63 0.52
CA ALA A 174 -5.30 -37.62 1.47
C ALA A 174 -6.53 -38.36 0.95
N GLY A 175 -7.49 -37.64 0.35
CA GLY A 175 -8.68 -38.21 -0.28
C GLY A 175 -8.34 -39.18 -1.40
N ILE A 176 -7.42 -38.80 -2.30
CA ILE A 176 -6.94 -39.66 -3.39
C ILE A 176 -6.22 -40.90 -2.84
N GLY A 177 -5.33 -40.74 -1.85
CA GLY A 177 -4.61 -41.85 -1.22
C GLY A 177 -5.54 -42.88 -0.60
N LEU A 178 -6.60 -42.43 0.11
CA LEU A 178 -7.61 -43.30 0.69
C LEU A 178 -8.43 -44.06 -0.37
N MET A 179 -8.74 -43.45 -1.51
CA MET A 179 -9.44 -44.14 -2.60
C MET A 179 -8.61 -45.30 -3.18
N PHE A 180 -7.29 -45.11 -3.37
CA PHE A 180 -6.40 -46.18 -3.82
C PHE A 180 -6.21 -47.27 -2.77
N HIS A 181 -6.16 -46.90 -1.49
CA HIS A 181 -6.05 -47.87 -0.40
C HIS A 181 -7.25 -48.84 -0.38
N ARG A 182 -8.48 -48.36 -0.59
CA ARG A 182 -9.70 -49.19 -0.57
C ARG A 182 -9.79 -50.18 -1.73
N ARG A 183 -9.15 -49.92 -2.88
CA ARG A 183 -9.21 -50.82 -4.05
C ARG A 183 -8.39 -52.11 -3.87
N ARG A 184 -7.34 -52.10 -3.03
CA ARG A 184 -6.47 -53.27 -2.82
C ARG A 184 -7.06 -54.35 -1.92
N GLY A 185 -8.06 -54.02 -1.09
CA GLY A 185 -8.66 -54.97 -0.14
C GLY A 185 -9.64 -55.99 -0.74
N ARG A 186 -9.99 -55.88 -2.03
CA ARG A 186 -10.97 -56.78 -2.69
C ARG A 186 -10.34 -57.91 -3.52
N VAL A 187 -9.02 -58.02 -3.56
CA VAL A 187 -8.31 -58.99 -4.43
C VAL A 187 -7.97 -60.31 -3.72
N PHE A 188 -8.13 -60.43 -2.39
CA PHE A 188 -7.78 -61.64 -1.62
C PHE A 188 -8.98 -62.49 -1.14
N ALA A 189 -10.13 -62.37 -1.80
CA ALA A 189 -11.29 -63.25 -1.54
C ALA A 189 -11.75 -63.90 -2.85
N ALA A 190 -10.98 -64.88 -3.33
CA ALA A 190 -11.34 -65.81 -4.39
C ALA A 190 -10.68 -67.16 -4.12
#